data_AF-A0A838QTS3-F1
#
_entry.id   AF-A0A838QTS3-F1
#
_cell.length_a   1.000
_cell.length_b   1.000
_cell.length_c   1.000
_cell.angle_alpha   90.00
_cell.angle_beta   90.00
_cell.angle_gamma   90.00
#
_symmetry.space_group_name_H-M   'P 1'
#
loop_
_entity.id
_entity.type
_entity.pdbx_description
1 polymer ?
#
loop_
_entity_poly.entity_id
_entity_poly.type
_entity_poly.pdbx_seq_one_letter_code
_entity_poly.pdbx_strand_id
1 'polypeptide(L)'
;RDYAFAEHNWHVAAAHERSVRHDDWLYIRNNLPEVLNMAAESGSVFPAGKELHEAHAAGKTTPAQNDPFLKPRPTEELYNTKADPHQLHNLAADPAHAQTLAKLQLNLARWSEETADSVPANPTPSVALFGARQHLQPEFQRGPMPGEDRNASHINAPGPIRE
;
A
#
# COMPACT_ATOMS: atom_id res chain seq x y z
N ARG A 1 -19.07 -9.92 9.09
CA ARG A 1 -18.12 -9.97 7.96
C ARG A 1 -16.84 -10.46 8.57
N ASP A 2 -16.26 -11.49 7.98
CA ASP A 2 -15.09 -12.18 8.54
C ASP A 2 -13.81 -11.62 7.89
N TYR A 3 -13.98 -10.98 6.73
CA TYR A 3 -12.94 -10.26 6.01
C TYR A 3 -13.28 -8.76 5.89
N ALA A 4 -12.23 -7.94 5.93
CA ALA A 4 -12.27 -6.54 5.56
C ALA A 4 -11.17 -6.26 4.53
N PHE A 5 -11.54 -5.67 3.41
CA PHE A 5 -10.61 -5.32 2.33
C PHE A 5 -10.38 -3.81 2.31
N ALA A 6 -9.18 -3.40 1.93
CA ALA A 6 -8.87 -1.99 1.69
C ALA A 6 -7.96 -1.84 0.47
N GLU A 7 -8.03 -0.67 -0.13
CA GLU A 7 -7.21 -0.24 -1.24
C GLU A 7 -6.53 1.08 -0.91
N HIS A 8 -5.29 1.21 -1.36
CA HIS A 8 -4.59 2.48 -1.45
C HIS A 8 -4.18 2.65 -2.91
N ASN A 9 -4.67 3.75 -3.48
CA ASN A 9 -4.39 4.18 -4.83
C ASN A 9 -3.64 5.52 -4.75
N TRP A 10 -3.40 6.14 -5.89
CA TRP A 10 -2.70 7.42 -5.95
C TRP A 10 -3.23 8.47 -4.95
N HIS A 11 -2.33 9.09 -4.19
CA HIS A 11 -2.60 10.24 -3.32
C HIS A 11 -1.34 11.10 -3.25
N VAL A 12 -1.18 12.01 -4.22
CA VAL A 12 0.05 12.78 -4.52
C VAL A 12 1.15 11.92 -5.18
N ALA A 13 1.51 10.79 -4.58
CA ALA A 13 2.41 9.79 -5.18
C ALA A 13 1.60 8.64 -5.83
N ALA A 14 2.18 7.99 -6.84
CA ALA A 14 1.67 6.74 -7.37
C ALA A 14 1.69 5.68 -6.27
N ALA A 15 0.56 5.02 -6.07
CA ALA A 15 0.43 3.90 -5.14
C ALA A 15 -0.56 2.90 -5.72
N HIS A 16 -0.30 1.62 -5.44
CA HIS A 16 -1.25 0.55 -5.67
C HIS A 16 -1.00 -0.54 -4.65
N GLU A 17 -1.77 -0.49 -3.56
CA GLU A 17 -1.68 -1.43 -2.47
C GLU A 17 -3.07 -1.97 -2.17
N ARG A 18 -3.11 -3.25 -1.82
CA ARG A 18 -4.34 -3.96 -1.48
C ARG A 18 -4.11 -4.69 -0.18
N SER A 19 -5.11 -4.68 0.69
CA SER A 19 -5.02 -5.44 1.93
C SER A 19 -6.30 -6.20 2.22
N VAL A 20 -6.12 -7.30 2.95
CA VAL A 20 -7.22 -8.03 3.57
C VAL A 20 -6.87 -8.28 5.03
N ARG A 21 -7.84 -8.03 5.89
CA ARG A 21 -7.80 -8.38 7.30
C ARG A 21 -8.78 -9.51 7.58
N HIS A 22 -8.34 -10.47 8.39
CA HIS A 22 -9.14 -11.57 8.92
C HIS A 22 -8.69 -11.87 10.35
N ASP A 23 -9.59 -11.73 11.31
CA ASP A 23 -9.28 -11.82 12.74
C ASP A 23 -8.07 -10.93 13.14
N ASP A 24 -7.04 -11.55 13.70
CA ASP A 24 -5.81 -10.91 14.15
C ASP A 24 -4.80 -10.69 13.02
N TRP A 25 -5.08 -11.13 11.78
CA TRP A 25 -4.13 -11.10 10.68
C TRP A 25 -4.42 -9.98 9.69
N LEU A 26 -3.37 -9.28 9.27
CA LEU A 26 -3.38 -8.32 8.17
C LEU A 26 -2.41 -8.78 7.10
N TYR A 27 -2.88 -8.90 5.86
CA TYR A 27 -2.05 -9.11 4.68
C TYR A 27 -2.12 -7.88 3.79
N ILE A 28 -0.97 -7.41 3.32
CA ILE A 28 -0.82 -6.29 2.38
C ILE A 28 -0.03 -6.78 1.17
N ARG A 29 -0.51 -6.41 -0.02
CA ARG A 29 0.14 -6.60 -1.31
C ARG A 29 0.55 -5.24 -1.86
N ASN A 30 1.85 -5.05 -2.05
CA ASN A 30 2.44 -3.86 -2.65
C ASN A 30 2.74 -4.12 -4.13
N ASN A 31 1.93 -3.58 -5.05
CA ASN A 31 2.12 -3.82 -6.49
C ASN A 31 3.12 -2.87 -7.14
N LEU A 32 3.52 -1.80 -6.45
CA LEU A 32 4.53 -0.84 -6.90
C LEU A 32 5.68 -0.72 -5.88
N PRO A 33 6.43 -1.81 -5.61
CA PRO A 33 7.45 -1.83 -4.54
C PRO A 33 8.58 -0.81 -4.75
N GLU A 34 8.81 -0.39 -5.99
CA GLU A 34 9.81 0.62 -6.37
C GLU A 34 9.34 2.07 -6.14
N VAL A 35 8.10 2.28 -5.71
CA VAL A 35 7.57 3.61 -5.36
C VAL A 35 7.54 3.73 -3.84
N LEU A 36 8.02 4.85 -3.31
CA LEU A 36 7.96 5.11 -1.88
C LEU A 36 6.49 5.26 -1.45
N ASN A 37 6.07 4.44 -0.48
CA ASN A 37 4.78 4.58 0.19
C ASN A 37 4.88 5.64 1.31
N MET A 38 5.12 6.89 0.93
CA MET A 38 5.28 8.00 1.87
C MET A 38 4.12 8.98 1.71
N ALA A 39 3.47 9.34 2.82
CA ALA A 39 2.52 10.43 2.85
C ALA A 39 3.22 11.77 2.60
N ALA A 40 2.56 12.72 1.93
CA ALA A 40 3.13 14.04 1.67
C ALA A 40 3.55 14.76 2.96
N GLU A 41 2.78 14.56 4.03
CA GLU A 41 2.99 15.08 5.38
C GLU A 41 4.27 14.55 6.06
N SER A 42 4.77 13.39 5.62
CA SER A 42 6.06 12.84 6.05
C SER A 42 7.24 13.46 5.30
N GLY A 43 6.98 14.41 4.40
CA GLY A 43 7.99 15.12 3.64
C GLY A 43 8.79 16.14 4.46
N SER A 44 10.04 16.41 4.03
CA SER A 44 10.97 17.35 4.68
C SER A 44 10.53 18.82 4.69
N VAL A 45 9.45 19.17 3.99
CA VAL A 45 8.83 20.50 4.06
C VAL A 45 8.02 20.69 5.35
N PHE A 46 7.63 19.60 6.02
CA PHE A 46 6.94 19.63 7.31
C PHE A 46 7.94 19.42 8.45
N PRO A 47 7.78 20.05 9.63
CA PRO A 47 8.76 19.97 10.71
C PRO A 47 9.13 18.55 11.14
N ALA A 48 8.12 17.70 11.39
CA ALA A 48 8.35 16.31 11.78
C ALA A 48 9.03 15.48 10.67
N GLY A 49 8.63 15.69 9.41
CA GLY A 49 9.28 15.06 8.27
C GLY A 49 10.72 15.52 8.10
N LYS A 50 11.01 16.82 8.28
CA LYS A 50 12.39 17.36 8.22
C LYS A 50 13.29 16.67 9.24
N GLU A 51 12.86 16.59 10.49
CA GLU A 51 13.60 15.92 11.55
C GLU A 51 13.84 14.43 11.24
N LEU A 52 12.82 13.73 10.73
CA LEU A 52 12.94 12.32 10.34
C LEU A 52 13.92 12.11 9.18
N HIS A 53 13.86 12.95 8.14
CA HIS A 53 14.78 12.87 7.00
C HIS A 53 16.23 13.19 7.39
N GLU A 54 16.44 14.21 8.23
CA GLU A 54 17.78 14.56 8.75
C GLU A 54 18.36 13.43 9.62
N ALA A 55 17.53 12.83 10.48
CA ALA A 55 17.93 11.68 11.30
C ALA A 55 18.25 10.46 10.44
N HIS A 56 17.44 10.16 9.43
CA HIS A 56 17.64 9.05 8.51
C HIS A 56 18.94 9.21 7.71
N ALA A 57 19.16 10.40 7.13
CA ALA A 57 20.39 10.73 6.40
C ALA A 57 21.65 10.65 7.29
N ALA A 58 21.51 10.95 8.58
CA ALA A 58 22.58 10.82 9.56
C ALA A 58 22.74 9.40 10.14
N GLY A 59 21.94 8.43 9.71
CA GLY A 59 21.98 7.05 10.23
C GLY A 59 21.53 6.91 11.68
N LYS A 60 20.67 7.82 12.17
CA LYS A 60 20.23 7.89 13.56
C LYS A 60 18.84 7.29 13.82
N THR A 61 18.15 6.87 12.77
CA THR A 61 16.82 6.26 12.86
C THR A 61 16.90 4.79 13.27
N THR A 62 15.89 4.35 14.02
CA THR A 62 15.69 2.92 14.31
C THR A 62 15.18 2.18 13.07
N PRO A 63 15.25 0.84 13.03
CA PRO A 63 14.66 0.06 11.94
C PRO A 63 13.18 0.41 11.69
N ALA A 64 12.38 0.57 12.74
CA ALA A 64 10.97 0.97 12.61
C ALA A 64 10.80 2.38 12.01
N GLN A 65 11.68 3.32 12.37
CA GLN A 65 11.66 4.68 11.80
C GLN A 65 12.16 4.73 10.34
N ASN A 66 12.80 3.67 9.85
CA ASN A 66 13.22 3.57 8.45
C ASN A 66 12.08 3.14 7.51
N ASP A 67 10.94 2.67 8.03
CA ASP A 67 9.84 2.15 7.22
C ASP A 67 9.36 3.11 6.10
N PRO A 68 9.17 4.44 6.34
CA PRO A 68 8.78 5.38 5.28
C PRO A 68 9.80 5.49 4.14
N PHE A 69 11.04 5.06 4.34
CA PHE A 69 12.13 5.13 3.37
C PHE A 69 12.38 3.79 2.64
N LEU A 70 11.58 2.75 2.91
CA LEU A 70 11.74 1.45 2.26
C LEU A 70 11.47 1.55 0.75
N LYS A 71 12.53 1.29 -0.04
CA LYS A 71 12.49 1.17 -1.49
C LYS A 71 13.64 0.25 -1.97
N PRO A 72 13.34 -0.95 -2.50
CA PRO A 72 12.00 -1.49 -2.68
C PRO A 72 11.33 -1.85 -1.35
N ARG A 73 10.01 -1.61 -1.26
CA ARG A 73 9.17 -2.18 -0.19
C ARG A 73 8.93 -3.68 -0.48
N PRO A 74 8.80 -4.56 0.54
CA PRO A 74 8.42 -5.94 0.29
C PRO A 74 7.11 -6.02 -0.49
N THR A 75 7.07 -6.83 -1.55
CA THR A 75 5.86 -7.03 -2.36
C THR A 75 4.70 -7.58 -1.52
N GLU A 76 5.02 -8.32 -0.47
CA GLU A 76 4.05 -8.95 0.42
C GLU A 76 4.42 -8.68 1.86
N GLU A 77 3.41 -8.30 2.64
CA GLU A 77 3.55 -8.08 4.07
C GLU A 77 2.43 -8.82 4.82
N LEU A 78 2.81 -9.55 5.87
CA LEU A 78 1.89 -10.29 6.72
C LEU A 78 2.17 -9.94 8.17
N TYR A 79 1.14 -9.53 8.91
CA TYR A 79 1.25 -9.14 10.30
C TYR A 79 0.22 -9.85 11.16
N ASN A 80 0.63 -10.33 12.33
CA ASN A 80 -0.28 -10.70 13.41
C ASN A 80 -0.48 -9.47 14.31
N THR A 81 -1.57 -8.74 14.10
CA THR A 81 -1.86 -7.46 14.76
C THR A 81 -2.13 -7.58 16.27
N LYS A 82 -2.39 -8.78 16.78
CA LYS A 82 -2.53 -9.03 18.22
C LYS A 82 -1.19 -9.23 18.91
N ALA A 83 -0.30 -10.00 18.28
CA ALA A 83 1.06 -10.25 18.79
C ALA A 83 2.00 -9.07 18.52
N ASP A 84 1.78 -8.36 17.42
CA ASP A 84 2.52 -7.16 17.01
C ASP A 84 1.54 -6.02 16.66
N PRO A 85 1.04 -5.28 17.67
CA PRO A 85 0.12 -4.18 17.46
C PRO A 85 0.68 -3.02 16.64
N HIS A 86 2.00 -2.93 16.52
CA HIS A 86 2.70 -1.89 15.76
C HIS A 86 3.09 -2.33 14.35
N GLN A 87 2.86 -3.60 14.00
CA GLN A 87 3.09 -4.15 12.66
C GLN A 87 4.55 -3.95 12.20
N LEU A 88 5.50 -4.14 13.12
CA LEU A 88 6.93 -3.92 12.86
C LEU A 88 7.63 -5.15 12.29
N HIS A 89 7.06 -6.34 12.46
CA HIS A 89 7.65 -7.61 12.03
C HIS A 89 6.82 -8.24 10.90
N ASN A 90 7.31 -8.10 9.67
CA ASN A 90 6.71 -8.76 8.52
C ASN A 90 6.98 -10.27 8.54
N LEU A 91 5.91 -11.06 8.62
CA LEU A 91 5.90 -12.52 8.70
C LEU A 91 5.73 -13.20 7.33
N ALA A 92 5.65 -12.46 6.22
CA ALA A 92 5.35 -13.02 4.90
C ALA A 92 6.40 -14.03 4.42
N ALA A 93 7.66 -13.88 4.84
CA ALA A 93 8.74 -14.81 4.50
C ALA A 93 8.90 -15.98 5.50
N ASP A 94 8.13 -16.00 6.59
CA ASP A 94 8.22 -17.04 7.61
C ASP A 94 7.41 -18.29 7.20
N PRO A 95 8.06 -19.46 6.98
CA PRO A 95 7.35 -20.68 6.61
C PRO A 95 6.34 -21.15 7.65
N ALA A 96 6.47 -20.76 8.93
CA ALA A 96 5.50 -21.08 9.97
C ALA A 96 4.12 -20.45 9.72
N HIS A 97 4.05 -19.41 8.89
CA HIS A 97 2.83 -18.66 8.60
C HIS A 97 2.35 -18.81 7.14
N ALA A 98 2.95 -19.73 6.38
CA ALA A 98 2.66 -19.93 4.95
C ALA A 98 1.18 -20.25 4.65
N GLN A 99 0.52 -21.03 5.52
CA GLN A 99 -0.90 -21.36 5.35
C GLN A 99 -1.80 -20.13 5.51
N THR A 100 -1.51 -19.29 6.51
CA THR A 100 -2.24 -18.03 6.73
C THR A 100 -2.02 -17.08 5.56
N LEU A 101 -0.77 -16.93 5.11
CA LEU A 101 -0.43 -16.12 3.94
C LEU A 101 -1.23 -16.56 2.72
N ALA A 102 -1.20 -17.87 2.39
CA ALA A 102 -1.91 -18.42 1.24
C ALA A 102 -3.43 -18.19 1.32
N LYS A 103 -4.04 -18.34 2.51
CA LYS A 103 -5.47 -18.06 2.73
C LYS A 103 -5.81 -16.61 2.39
N LEU A 104 -5.00 -15.66 2.86
CA LEU A 104 -5.25 -14.24 2.65
C LEU A 104 -4.93 -13.78 1.23
N GLN A 105 -3.87 -14.32 0.61
CA GLN A 105 -3.58 -14.13 -0.81
C GLN A 105 -4.76 -14.56 -1.69
N LEU A 106 -5.31 -15.76 -1.44
CA LEU A 106 -6.45 -16.28 -2.20
C LEU A 106 -7.69 -15.40 -2.06
N ASN A 107 -7.99 -14.97 -0.83
CA ASN A 107 -9.14 -14.10 -0.58
C ASN A 107 -8.96 -12.72 -1.20
N LEU A 108 -7.76 -12.14 -1.16
CA LEU A 108 -7.48 -10.87 -1.80
C LEU A 108 -7.60 -10.98 -3.33
N ALA A 109 -7.06 -12.04 -3.93
CA ALA A 109 -7.17 -12.29 -5.36
C ALA A 109 -8.63 -12.48 -5.81
N ARG A 110 -9.43 -13.23 -5.02
CA ARG A 110 -10.85 -13.41 -5.28
C ARG A 110 -11.63 -12.10 -5.12
N TRP A 111 -11.29 -11.29 -4.12
CA TRP A 111 -11.86 -9.94 -4.00
C TRP A 111 -11.56 -9.11 -5.24
N SER A 112 -10.30 -9.05 -5.69
CA SER A 112 -9.93 -8.28 -6.88
C SER A 112 -10.66 -8.75 -8.14
N GLU A 113 -10.88 -10.06 -8.29
CA GLU A 113 -11.65 -10.59 -9.42
C GLU A 113 -13.13 -10.23 -9.34
N GLU A 114 -13.77 -10.45 -8.19
CA GLU A 114 -15.19 -10.19 -7.99
C GLU A 114 -15.54 -8.70 -8.13
N THR A 115 -14.64 -7.80 -7.71
CA THR A 115 -14.82 -6.34 -7.84
C THR A 115 -14.28 -5.76 -9.13
N ALA A 116 -13.76 -6.60 -10.03
CA ALA A 116 -13.10 -6.19 -11.27
C ALA A 116 -11.93 -5.21 -11.04
N ASP A 117 -11.29 -5.25 -9.88
CA ASP A 117 -10.06 -4.49 -9.60
C ASP A 117 -8.91 -4.96 -10.50
N SER A 118 -8.02 -4.03 -10.86
CA SER A 118 -6.88 -4.28 -11.74
C SER A 118 -5.77 -3.29 -11.46
N VAL A 119 -4.53 -3.69 -11.75
CA VAL A 119 -3.38 -2.77 -11.76
C VAL A 119 -3.31 -2.10 -13.13
N PRO A 120 -3.43 -0.76 -13.23
CA PRO A 120 -3.31 -0.09 -14.51
C PRO A 120 -1.90 -0.26 -15.10
N ALA A 121 -1.79 -0.45 -16.40
CA ALA A 121 -0.48 -0.56 -17.09
C ALA A 121 0.35 0.73 -17.00
N ASN A 122 -0.32 1.87 -17.02
CA ASN A 122 0.28 3.20 -16.91
C ASN A 122 -0.46 3.99 -15.83
N PRO A 123 -0.26 3.69 -14.52
CA PRO A 123 -0.98 4.37 -13.46
C PRO A 123 -0.60 5.86 -13.44
N THR A 124 -1.44 6.69 -12.82
CA THR A 124 -1.13 8.11 -12.65
C THR A 124 0.26 8.27 -12.01
N PRO A 125 1.19 9.02 -12.63
CA PRO A 125 2.55 9.12 -12.14
C PRO A 125 2.58 9.86 -10.80
N SER A 126 3.61 9.56 -10.00
CA SER A 126 3.94 10.38 -8.84
C SER A 126 4.27 11.79 -9.32
N VAL A 127 3.77 12.79 -8.64
CA VAL A 127 4.41 14.12 -8.72
C VAL A 127 5.47 14.23 -7.65
N ALA A 128 6.33 15.23 -7.79
CA ALA A 128 7.26 15.55 -6.73
C ALA A 128 6.47 15.77 -5.42
N LEU A 129 6.76 14.93 -4.41
CA LEU A 129 6.28 15.11 -3.03
C LEU A 129 6.65 16.49 -2.48
N PHE A 130 7.64 17.13 -3.09
CA PHE A 130 8.20 18.43 -2.73
C PHE A 130 8.04 19.43 -3.88
N GLY A 131 7.67 20.68 -3.58
CA GLY A 131 7.62 21.76 -4.56
C GLY A 131 6.19 22.20 -4.93
N ALA A 132 6.03 22.78 -6.12
CA ALA A 132 4.77 23.37 -6.57
C ALA A 132 3.64 22.32 -6.61
N ARG A 133 2.45 22.74 -6.15
CA ARG A 133 1.26 21.87 -6.06
C ARG A 133 0.92 21.24 -7.41
N GLN A 134 0.34 20.05 -7.35
CA GLN A 134 0.02 19.18 -8.48
C GLN A 134 -0.83 19.83 -9.60
N HIS A 135 -1.77 20.70 -9.24
CA HIS A 135 -2.61 21.43 -10.21
C HIS A 135 -1.90 22.63 -10.87
N LEU A 136 -0.65 22.89 -10.50
CA LEU A 136 0.18 23.97 -11.04
C LEU A 136 1.18 23.47 -12.10
N GLN A 137 1.16 22.18 -12.43
CA GLN A 137 2.00 21.57 -13.47
C GLN A 137 1.14 21.30 -14.72
N PRO A 138 1.20 22.17 -15.75
CA PRO A 138 0.35 22.08 -16.95
C PRO A 138 0.45 20.74 -17.70
N GLU A 139 1.60 20.09 -17.62
CA GLU A 139 1.91 18.81 -18.24
C GLU A 139 1.42 17.59 -17.46
N PHE A 140 0.91 17.76 -16.24
CA PHE A 140 0.44 16.64 -15.43
C PHE A 140 -0.85 16.04 -16.00
N GLN A 141 -0.80 14.75 -16.33
CA GLN A 141 -1.95 13.98 -16.79
C GLN A 141 -2.21 12.81 -15.86
N ARG A 142 -3.48 12.61 -15.50
CA ARG A 142 -3.91 11.40 -14.79
C ARG A 142 -3.89 10.22 -15.75
N GLY A 143 -3.30 9.12 -15.30
CA GLY A 143 -3.43 7.82 -15.95
C GLY A 143 -4.74 7.13 -15.58
N PRO A 144 -5.05 5.98 -16.21
CA PRO A 144 -6.20 5.15 -15.88
C PRO A 144 -6.28 4.80 -14.39
N MET A 145 -7.51 4.74 -13.88
CA MET A 145 -7.78 4.28 -12.52
C MET A 145 -7.72 2.75 -12.44
N PRO A 146 -7.36 2.18 -11.28
CA PRO A 146 -7.51 0.74 -11.03
C PRO A 146 -8.93 0.25 -11.34
N GLY A 147 -9.04 -0.85 -12.09
CA GLY A 147 -10.31 -1.44 -12.52
C GLY A 147 -11.01 -0.74 -13.69
N GLU A 148 -10.48 0.37 -14.23
CA GLU A 148 -11.09 1.11 -15.33
C GLU A 148 -11.22 0.26 -16.61
N ASP A 149 -10.17 -0.49 -16.94
CA ASP A 149 -10.13 -1.42 -18.08
C ASP A 149 -11.12 -2.57 -17.97
N ARG A 150 -11.63 -2.82 -16.75
CA ARG A 150 -12.59 -3.88 -16.43
C ARG A 150 -13.97 -3.33 -16.06
N ASN A 151 -14.20 -2.03 -16.20
CA ASN A 151 -15.46 -1.36 -15.88
C ASN A 151 -15.89 -1.53 -14.40
N ALA A 152 -14.92 -1.54 -13.48
CA ALA A 152 -15.13 -1.81 -12.05
C ALA A 152 -16.13 -0.85 -11.37
N SER A 153 -16.23 0.39 -11.84
CA SER A 153 -17.20 1.39 -11.33
C SER A 153 -18.66 0.99 -11.49
N HIS A 154 -18.96 -0.03 -12.31
CA HIS A 154 -20.30 -0.57 -12.51
C HIS A 154 -20.50 -1.94 -11.84
N ILE A 155 -19.49 -2.47 -11.16
CA ILE A 155 -19.53 -3.77 -10.47
C ILE A 155 -19.83 -3.54 -8.99
N ASN A 156 -20.96 -4.08 -8.51
CA ASN A 156 -21.40 -3.96 -7.11
C ASN A 156 -21.26 -5.28 -6.34
N ALA A 157 -20.37 -6.18 -6.80
CA ALA A 157 -20.13 -7.43 -6.10
C ALA A 157 -19.55 -7.15 -4.70
N PRO A 158 -20.04 -7.84 -3.65
CA PRO A 158 -19.59 -7.58 -2.29
C PRO A 158 -18.17 -8.10 -2.03
N GLY A 159 -17.64 -8.98 -2.88
CA GLY A 159 -16.41 -9.72 -2.62
C GLY A 159 -16.57 -10.85 -1.59
N PRO A 160 -15.49 -11.60 -1.30
CA PRO A 160 -15.43 -12.66 -0.28
C PRO A 160 -15.46 -12.13 1.15
N ILE A 161 -16.58 -11.56 1.60
CA ILE A 161 -16.70 -10.93 2.94
C ILE A 161 -17.00 -11.89 4.09
N ARG A 162 -17.19 -13.18 3.80
CA ARG A 162 -17.44 -14.27 4.77
C ARG A 162 -16.70 -15.53 4.34
N GLU A 163 -16.37 -16.37 5.33
CA GLU A 163 -15.80 -17.71 5.11
C GLU A 163 -16.81 -18.72 4.56
#